data_AF-A0AAU1IXW7-F1
#
_entry.id   AF-A0AAU1IXW7-F1
#
_cell.length_a   1.000
_cell.length_b   1.000
_cell.length_c   1.000
_cell.angle_alpha   90.00
_cell.angle_beta   90.00
_cell.angle_gamma   90.00
#
_symmetry.space_group_name_H-M   'P 1'
#
loop_
_entity.id
_entity.type
_entity.pdbx_description
1 polymer ?
#
loop_
_entity_poly.entity_id
_entity_poly.type
_entity_poly.pdbx_seq_one_letter_code
_entity_poly.pdbx_strand_id
1 'polypeptide(L)'
;MLDADFFRRWMTATAASVAREADRLTDLDSPIGDADHGANLQRGFTTVTATLEKEAPDTPGAVLTLAGRQLISTVGGASGPLYGTLLRRTGKALGDAPEVSEEEFTQALRTGVEAVMTLGGAAPGDKTMIDALVPAVDALPDGFAAARAAAEAGAIATTPLQAHKGRASYLGERSIGHQDPGATSSSLLIAALQEASEGTGE
;
A
#
# COMPACT_ATOMS: atom_id res chain seq x y z
N MET A 1 7.34 -20.18 -1.53
CA MET A 1 5.88 -20.21 -1.77
C MET A 1 5.22 -19.37 -0.70
N LEU A 2 4.18 -18.62 -1.06
CA LEU A 2 3.45 -17.69 -0.22
C LEU A 2 2.02 -18.20 -0.07
N ASP A 3 1.61 -18.53 1.14
CA ASP A 3 0.29 -19.07 1.50
C ASP A 3 -0.61 -18.00 2.14
N ALA A 4 -1.85 -18.34 2.47
CA ALA A 4 -2.78 -17.41 3.12
C ALA A 4 -2.23 -16.83 4.44
N ASP A 5 -1.42 -17.58 5.20
CA ASP A 5 -0.81 -17.12 6.44
C ASP A 5 0.27 -16.05 6.21
N PHE A 6 1.07 -16.18 5.15
CA PHE A 6 1.98 -15.10 4.73
C PHE A 6 1.21 -13.79 4.48
N PHE A 7 0.11 -13.84 3.72
CA PHE A 7 -0.68 -12.64 3.43
C PHE A 7 -1.39 -12.07 4.67
N ARG A 8 -1.81 -12.92 5.62
CA ARG A 8 -2.32 -12.47 6.93
C ARG A 8 -1.23 -11.78 7.75
N ARG A 9 -0.03 -12.35 7.81
CA ARG A 9 1.14 -11.73 8.48
C ARG A 9 1.48 -10.40 7.84
N TRP A 10 1.48 -10.31 6.52
CA TRP A 10 1.72 -9.06 5.80
C TRP A 10 0.70 -7.96 6.14
N MET A 11 -0.60 -8.28 6.16
CA MET A 11 -1.64 -7.31 6.56
C MET A 11 -1.49 -6.89 8.02
N THR A 12 -1.11 -7.81 8.91
CA THR A 12 -0.87 -7.54 10.33
C THR A 12 0.35 -6.64 10.53
N ALA A 13 1.46 -6.93 9.86
CA ALA A 13 2.67 -6.10 9.88
C ALA A 13 2.39 -4.71 9.30
N THR A 14 1.61 -4.61 8.22
CA THR A 14 1.19 -3.34 7.64
C THR A 14 0.37 -2.52 8.64
N ALA A 15 -0.61 -3.13 9.31
CA ALA A 15 -1.42 -2.46 10.32
C ALA A 15 -0.58 -1.95 11.49
N ALA A 16 0.38 -2.75 11.96
CA ALA A 16 1.30 -2.35 13.02
C ALA A 16 2.19 -1.17 12.59
N SER A 17 2.74 -1.21 11.38
CA SER A 17 3.57 -0.12 10.82
C SER A 17 2.77 1.18 10.62
N VAL A 18 1.56 1.08 10.06
CA VAL A 18 0.65 2.24 9.91
C VAL A 18 0.26 2.81 11.26
N ALA A 19 -0.02 1.97 12.26
CA ALA A 19 -0.36 2.45 13.61
C ALA A 19 0.81 3.19 14.27
N ARG A 20 2.04 2.70 14.11
CA ARG A 20 3.25 3.38 14.62
C ARG A 20 3.51 4.72 13.94
N GLU A 21 3.27 4.80 12.62
CA GLU A 21 3.56 5.98 11.81
C GLU A 21 2.35 6.90 11.60
N ALA A 22 1.21 6.64 12.25
CA ALA A 22 -0.04 7.35 12.00
C ALA A 22 0.07 8.88 12.21
N ASP A 23 0.75 9.31 13.28
CA ASP A 23 0.98 10.73 13.56
C ASP A 23 1.86 11.36 12.48
N ARG A 24 2.97 10.72 12.11
CA ARG A 24 3.87 11.19 11.05
C ARG A 24 3.15 11.28 9.69
N LEU A 25 2.33 10.29 9.34
CA LEU A 25 1.54 10.31 8.11
C LEU A 25 0.55 11.48 8.10
N THR A 26 -0.02 11.82 9.26
CA THR A 26 -0.90 12.97 9.45
C THR A 26 -0.12 14.29 9.32
N ASP A 27 1.08 14.36 9.90
CA ASP A 27 1.97 15.52 9.79
C ASP A 27 2.41 15.79 8.34
N LEU A 28 2.67 14.74 7.56
CA LEU A 28 2.99 14.84 6.13
C LEU A 28 1.82 15.34 5.29
N ASP A 29 0.60 14.95 5.66
CA ASP A 29 -0.63 15.35 4.97
C ASP A 29 -1.07 16.77 5.36
N SER A 30 -0.73 17.25 6.56
CA SER A 30 -1.12 18.58 7.04
C SER A 30 -0.75 19.76 6.12
N PRO A 31 0.50 19.89 5.59
CA PRO A 31 0.86 21.01 4.72
C PRO A 31 0.27 20.90 3.30
N ILE A 32 -0.08 19.69 2.85
CA ILE A 32 -0.46 19.43 1.45
C ILE A 32 -1.82 18.73 1.24
N GLY A 33 -2.61 18.61 2.30
CA GLY A 33 -3.87 17.87 2.32
C GLY A 33 -4.78 18.37 3.44
N ASP A 34 -5.54 17.46 4.06
CA ASP A 34 -6.52 17.75 5.10
C ASP A 34 -6.19 17.16 6.47
N ALA A 35 -4.96 16.68 6.66
CA ALA A 35 -4.43 16.16 7.91
C ALA A 35 -5.25 14.97 8.45
N ASP A 36 -5.68 14.07 7.57
CA ASP A 36 -6.50 12.92 7.95
C ASP A 36 -5.92 11.57 7.50
N HIS A 37 -4.88 11.58 6.66
CA HIS A 37 -4.37 10.37 6.01
C HIS A 37 -3.94 9.27 7.00
N GLY A 38 -3.14 9.62 8.01
CA GLY A 38 -2.67 8.66 9.01
C GLY A 38 -3.80 8.05 9.83
N ALA A 39 -4.70 8.88 10.35
CA ALA A 39 -5.87 8.45 11.12
C ALA A 39 -6.83 7.57 10.28
N ASN A 40 -7.01 7.90 9.00
CA ASN A 40 -7.83 7.12 8.07
C ASN A 40 -7.22 5.73 7.80
N LEU A 41 -5.91 5.66 7.54
CA LEU A 41 -5.25 4.38 7.30
C LEU A 41 -5.17 3.51 8.55
N GLN A 42 -4.89 4.09 9.73
CA GLN A 42 -4.87 3.34 10.99
C GLN A 42 -6.22 2.66 11.24
N ARG A 43 -7.32 3.41 11.08
CA ARG A 43 -8.69 2.88 11.21
C ARG A 43 -8.97 1.75 10.22
N GLY A 44 -8.58 1.94 8.96
CA GLY A 44 -8.77 0.97 7.90
C GLY A 44 -8.04 -0.34 8.16
N PHE A 45 -6.72 -0.27 8.39
CA PHE A 45 -5.90 -1.45 8.58
C PHE A 45 -6.19 -2.18 9.91
N THR A 46 -6.61 -1.45 10.97
CA THR A 46 -7.14 -2.08 12.20
C THR A 46 -8.41 -2.88 11.91
N THR A 47 -9.27 -2.39 11.02
CA THR A 47 -10.48 -3.14 10.63
C THR A 47 -10.14 -4.34 9.76
N VAL A 48 -9.14 -4.22 8.89
CA VAL A 48 -8.64 -5.34 8.07
C VAL A 48 -8.17 -6.48 8.94
N THR A 49 -7.30 -6.25 9.93
CA THR A 49 -6.78 -7.31 10.79
C THR A 49 -7.89 -8.00 11.58
N ALA A 50 -8.77 -7.23 12.22
CA ALA A 50 -9.92 -7.79 12.95
C ALA A 50 -10.87 -8.61 12.06
N THR A 51 -11.03 -8.22 10.79
CA THR A 51 -11.85 -8.96 9.82
C THR A 51 -11.17 -10.26 9.41
N LEU A 52 -9.87 -10.22 9.12
CA LEU A 52 -9.11 -11.40 8.71
C LEU A 52 -9.00 -12.45 9.82
N GLU A 53 -8.90 -12.03 11.08
CA GLU A 53 -8.96 -12.92 12.25
C GLU A 53 -10.32 -13.62 12.37
N LYS A 54 -11.42 -12.92 12.02
CA LYS A 54 -12.78 -13.44 12.14
C LYS A 54 -13.19 -14.36 10.98
N GLU A 55 -12.89 -13.97 9.74
CA GLU A 55 -13.32 -14.69 8.54
C GLU A 55 -12.31 -15.73 8.06
N ALA A 56 -11.02 -15.57 8.40
CA ALA A 56 -9.92 -16.49 8.12
C ALA A 56 -9.96 -17.17 6.73
N PRO A 57 -9.83 -16.43 5.60
CA PRO A 57 -9.88 -17.03 4.26
C PRO A 57 -8.71 -17.97 3.98
N ASP A 58 -8.94 -19.05 3.23
CA ASP A 58 -7.95 -20.12 3.04
C ASP A 58 -6.96 -19.87 1.87
N THR A 59 -7.15 -18.82 1.07
CA THR A 59 -6.28 -18.54 -0.09
C THR A 59 -5.66 -17.13 -0.04
N PRO A 60 -4.43 -16.94 -0.56
CA PRO A 60 -3.82 -15.63 -0.78
C PRO A 60 -4.76 -14.60 -1.43
N GLY A 61 -5.42 -15.00 -2.52
CA GLY A 61 -6.31 -14.12 -3.28
C GLY A 61 -7.53 -13.68 -2.48
N ALA A 62 -8.11 -14.58 -1.67
CA ALA A 62 -9.24 -14.26 -0.81
C ALA A 62 -8.85 -13.34 0.34
N VAL A 63 -7.69 -13.53 0.97
CA VAL A 63 -7.15 -12.63 2.02
C VAL A 63 -7.04 -11.20 1.49
N LEU A 64 -6.39 -11.00 0.36
CA LEU A 64 -6.20 -9.67 -0.23
C LEU A 64 -7.51 -9.04 -0.73
N THR A 65 -8.41 -9.86 -1.30
CA THR A 65 -9.72 -9.37 -1.74
C THR A 65 -10.58 -8.91 -0.57
N LEU A 66 -10.56 -9.64 0.54
CA LEU A 66 -11.26 -9.28 1.77
C LEU A 66 -10.66 -8.01 2.39
N ALA A 67 -9.34 -7.94 2.53
CA ALA A 67 -8.64 -6.77 3.05
C ALA A 67 -8.97 -5.51 2.23
N GLY A 68 -8.84 -5.60 0.90
CA GLY A 68 -9.15 -4.46 0.03
C GLY A 68 -10.63 -4.08 0.03
N ARG A 69 -11.57 -5.04 0.21
CA ARG A 69 -12.99 -4.71 0.42
C ARG A 69 -13.19 -3.88 1.68
N GLN A 70 -12.54 -4.23 2.78
CA GLN A 70 -12.64 -3.50 4.04
C GLN A 70 -12.07 -2.09 3.94
N LEU A 71 -10.92 -1.90 3.25
CA LEU A 71 -10.34 -0.58 3.06
C LEU A 71 -11.27 0.37 2.27
N ILE A 72 -11.97 -0.13 1.25
CA ILE A 72 -12.96 0.66 0.51
C ILE A 72 -14.09 1.17 1.43
N SER A 73 -14.54 0.34 2.37
CA SER A 73 -15.67 0.69 3.24
C SER A 73 -15.30 1.49 4.48
N THR A 74 -14.04 1.51 4.89
CA THR A 74 -13.62 2.07 6.19
C THR A 74 -12.68 3.25 6.11
N VAL A 75 -11.87 3.35 5.05
CA VAL A 75 -10.92 4.45 4.87
C VAL A 75 -11.61 5.57 4.10
N GLY A 76 -11.65 6.75 4.71
CA GLY A 76 -12.16 7.96 4.07
C GLY A 76 -11.23 8.51 2.99
N GLY A 77 -11.72 9.47 2.21
CA GLY A 77 -10.92 10.18 1.21
C GLY A 77 -10.49 9.31 0.02
N ALA A 78 -9.43 9.74 -0.67
CA ALA A 78 -8.93 9.07 -1.87
C ALA A 78 -8.24 7.73 -1.54
N SER A 79 -7.60 7.62 -0.37
CA SER A 79 -6.78 6.48 0.01
C SER A 79 -7.56 5.17 0.10
N GLY A 80 -8.82 5.19 0.53
CA GLY A 80 -9.66 3.99 0.65
C GLY A 80 -9.91 3.27 -0.67
N PRO A 81 -10.50 3.94 -1.68
CA PRO A 81 -10.66 3.37 -3.01
C PRO A 81 -9.34 2.91 -3.65
N LEU A 82 -8.24 3.63 -3.43
CA LEU A 82 -6.93 3.31 -4.04
C LEU A 82 -6.28 2.07 -3.41
N TYR A 83 -6.07 2.03 -2.09
CA TYR A 83 -5.54 0.82 -1.42
C TYR A 83 -6.49 -0.37 -1.57
N GLY A 84 -7.79 -0.11 -1.48
CA GLY A 84 -8.81 -1.14 -1.71
C GLY A 84 -8.73 -1.75 -3.10
N THR A 85 -8.49 -0.92 -4.12
CA THR A 85 -8.29 -1.38 -5.51
C THR A 85 -6.99 -2.14 -5.66
N LEU A 86 -5.89 -1.63 -5.09
CA LEU A 86 -4.59 -2.31 -5.08
C LEU A 86 -4.71 -3.75 -4.60
N LEU A 87 -5.24 -3.95 -3.38
CA LEU A 87 -5.32 -5.27 -2.76
C LEU A 87 -6.36 -6.16 -3.47
N ARG A 88 -7.53 -5.63 -3.84
CA ARG A 88 -8.56 -6.43 -4.54
C ARG A 88 -8.12 -6.90 -5.91
N ARG A 89 -7.37 -6.08 -6.64
CA ARG A 89 -6.92 -6.42 -8.00
C ARG A 89 -5.75 -7.39 -7.95
N THR A 90 -4.83 -7.19 -6.99
CA THR A 90 -3.78 -8.17 -6.68
C THR A 90 -4.40 -9.52 -6.29
N GLY A 91 -5.34 -9.54 -5.32
CA GLY A 91 -5.98 -10.78 -4.88
C GLY A 91 -6.74 -11.51 -5.98
N LYS A 92 -7.46 -10.78 -6.84
CA LYS A 92 -8.13 -11.38 -8.02
C LYS A 92 -7.15 -11.98 -9.03
N ALA A 93 -5.98 -11.38 -9.21
CA ALA A 93 -4.97 -11.90 -10.12
C ALA A 93 -4.31 -13.18 -9.58
N LEU A 94 -4.22 -13.33 -8.25
CA LEU A 94 -3.75 -14.57 -7.60
C LEU A 94 -4.76 -15.73 -7.69
N GLY A 95 -6.06 -15.42 -7.78
CA GLY A 95 -7.11 -16.42 -7.84
C GLY A 95 -7.25 -17.24 -6.55
N ASP A 96 -7.63 -18.51 -6.71
CA ASP A 96 -7.99 -19.42 -5.60
C ASP A 96 -6.92 -20.50 -5.31
N ALA A 97 -5.69 -20.31 -5.80
CA ALA A 97 -4.59 -21.22 -5.47
C ALA A 97 -4.30 -21.18 -3.95
N PRO A 98 -3.98 -22.31 -3.30
CA PRO A 98 -3.66 -22.34 -1.87
C PRO A 98 -2.32 -21.67 -1.55
N GLU A 99 -1.40 -21.67 -2.52
CA GLU A 99 -0.08 -21.06 -2.43
C GLU A 99 0.29 -20.45 -3.78
N VAL A 100 1.12 -19.41 -3.75
CA VAL A 100 1.65 -18.75 -4.96
C VAL A 100 3.17 -18.56 -4.84
N SER A 101 3.86 -18.54 -5.97
CA SER A 101 5.27 -18.15 -6.05
C SER A 101 5.45 -16.63 -5.88
N GLU A 102 6.68 -16.21 -5.58
CA GLU A 102 7.02 -14.77 -5.56
C GLU A 102 6.88 -14.12 -6.93
N GLU A 103 7.10 -14.87 -8.01
CA GLU A 103 6.88 -14.40 -9.38
C GLU A 103 5.40 -14.15 -9.66
N GLU A 104 4.53 -15.10 -9.32
CA GLU A 104 3.06 -14.92 -9.44
C GLU A 104 2.57 -13.74 -8.60
N PHE A 105 3.09 -13.60 -7.37
CA PHE A 105 2.79 -12.44 -6.53
C PHE A 105 3.26 -11.12 -7.16
N THR A 106 4.45 -11.11 -7.76
CA THR A 106 4.98 -9.92 -8.43
C THR A 106 4.09 -9.47 -9.60
N GLN A 107 3.66 -10.42 -10.44
CA GLN A 107 2.76 -10.12 -11.56
C GLN A 107 1.38 -9.66 -11.07
N ALA A 108 0.86 -10.27 -10.01
CA ALA A 108 -0.41 -9.88 -9.41
C ALA A 108 -0.33 -8.47 -8.79
N LEU A 109 0.75 -8.15 -8.07
CA LEU A 109 0.93 -6.82 -7.48
C LEU A 109 1.08 -5.75 -8.56
N ARG A 110 1.79 -6.05 -9.66
CA ARG A 110 1.85 -5.19 -10.85
C ARG A 110 0.46 -4.89 -11.41
N THR A 111 -0.38 -5.91 -11.56
CA THR A 111 -1.79 -5.75 -11.96
C THR A 111 -2.56 -4.86 -10.98
N GLY A 112 -2.29 -5.00 -9.68
CA GLY A 112 -2.82 -4.13 -8.64
C GLY A 112 -2.43 -2.67 -8.83
N VAL A 113 -1.14 -2.38 -9.03
CA VAL A 113 -0.60 -1.04 -9.23
C VAL A 113 -1.16 -0.38 -10.50
N GLU A 114 -1.21 -1.11 -11.61
CA GLU A 114 -1.81 -0.62 -12.87
C GLU A 114 -3.28 -0.23 -12.69
N ALA A 115 -4.03 -0.99 -11.88
CA ALA A 115 -5.40 -0.67 -11.57
C ALA A 115 -5.54 0.59 -10.69
N VAL A 116 -4.59 0.85 -9.77
CA VAL A 116 -4.53 2.11 -9.02
C VAL A 116 -4.22 3.28 -9.94
N MET A 117 -3.25 3.13 -10.83
CA MET A 117 -2.93 4.15 -11.85
C MET A 117 -4.13 4.47 -12.71
N THR A 118 -4.87 3.45 -13.16
CA THR A 118 -6.10 3.62 -13.94
C THR A 118 -7.20 4.32 -13.15
N LEU A 119 -7.42 3.93 -11.89
CA LEU A 119 -8.46 4.52 -11.04
C LEU A 119 -8.16 5.98 -10.68
N GLY A 120 -6.91 6.28 -10.30
CA GLY A 120 -6.47 7.63 -9.91
C GLY A 120 -6.09 8.52 -11.08
N GLY A 121 -5.94 7.95 -12.28
CA GLY A 121 -5.40 8.64 -13.45
C GLY A 121 -4.00 9.20 -13.21
N ALA A 122 -3.19 8.54 -12.38
CA ALA A 122 -1.88 8.99 -11.93
C ALA A 122 -0.74 8.22 -12.62
N ALA A 123 0.37 8.90 -12.85
CA ALA A 123 1.59 8.34 -13.42
C ALA A 123 2.81 8.62 -12.51
N PRO A 124 3.94 7.92 -12.69
CA PRO A 124 5.19 8.30 -12.05
C PRO A 124 5.52 9.77 -12.30
N GLY A 125 5.88 10.50 -11.26
CA GLY A 125 6.12 11.94 -11.27
C GLY A 125 4.94 12.79 -10.79
N ASP A 126 3.73 12.23 -10.65
CA ASP A 126 2.53 12.99 -10.24
C ASP A 126 2.47 13.34 -8.75
N LYS A 127 3.46 12.87 -7.96
CA LYS A 127 3.55 13.02 -6.50
C LYS A 127 2.42 12.29 -5.78
N THR A 128 2.39 10.98 -5.90
CA THR A 128 1.37 10.09 -5.33
C THR A 128 1.94 8.77 -4.85
N MET A 129 1.09 7.89 -4.33
CA MET A 129 1.46 6.52 -4.00
C MET A 129 2.12 5.72 -5.14
N ILE A 130 1.88 6.09 -6.40
CA ILE A 130 2.48 5.45 -7.58
C ILE A 130 4.01 5.61 -7.60
N ASP A 131 4.52 6.74 -7.09
CA ASP A 131 5.96 7.02 -7.04
C ASP A 131 6.72 6.09 -6.09
N ALA A 132 6.03 5.48 -5.12
CA ALA A 132 6.59 4.41 -4.29
C ALA A 132 6.28 3.02 -4.86
N LEU A 133 5.06 2.79 -5.34
CA LEU A 133 4.59 1.46 -5.74
C LEU A 133 5.22 0.95 -7.04
N VAL A 134 5.41 1.80 -8.05
CA VAL A 134 5.99 1.38 -9.33
C VAL A 134 7.45 0.92 -9.15
N PRO A 135 8.35 1.71 -8.52
CA PRO A 135 9.72 1.25 -8.27
C PRO A 135 9.76 -0.01 -7.40
N ALA A 136 8.85 -0.13 -6.43
CA ALA A 136 8.79 -1.31 -5.55
C ALA A 136 8.46 -2.59 -6.32
N VAL A 137 7.46 -2.55 -7.20
CA VAL A 137 7.07 -3.70 -8.03
C VAL A 137 8.15 -4.05 -9.06
N ASP A 138 8.85 -3.05 -9.59
CA ASP A 138 9.96 -3.27 -10.52
C ASP A 138 11.18 -3.93 -9.84
N ALA A 139 11.42 -3.63 -8.57
CA ALA A 139 12.51 -4.21 -7.77
C ALA A 139 12.12 -5.53 -7.07
N LEU A 140 10.85 -5.93 -7.10
CA LEU A 140 10.37 -7.14 -6.42
C LEU A 140 11.00 -8.45 -6.90
N PRO A 141 11.37 -8.63 -8.19
CA PRO A 141 12.13 -9.79 -8.66
C PRO A 141 13.51 -9.95 -7.98
N ASP A 142 14.08 -8.87 -7.43
CA ASP A 142 15.34 -8.89 -6.69
C ASP A 142 15.12 -9.15 -5.18
N GLY A 143 13.87 -9.38 -4.76
CA GLY A 143 13.47 -9.74 -3.40
C GLY A 143 12.82 -8.59 -2.61
N PHE A 144 12.17 -8.94 -1.49
CA PHE A 144 11.41 -7.99 -0.67
C PHE A 144 12.26 -6.86 -0.09
N ALA A 145 13.54 -7.11 0.22
CA ALA A 145 14.46 -6.07 0.68
C ALA A 145 14.75 -5.01 -0.40
N ALA A 146 14.89 -5.44 -1.67
CA ALA A 146 15.08 -4.53 -2.79
C ALA A 146 13.80 -3.72 -3.06
N ALA A 147 12.63 -4.37 -3.05
CA ALA A 147 11.34 -3.69 -3.17
C ALA A 147 11.12 -2.65 -2.05
N ARG A 148 11.46 -3.00 -0.80
CA ARG A 148 11.39 -2.07 0.34
C ARG A 148 12.25 -0.82 0.10
N ALA A 149 13.51 -1.01 -0.27
CA ALA A 149 14.43 0.09 -0.53
C ALA A 149 13.95 0.98 -1.69
N ALA A 150 13.42 0.37 -2.76
CA ALA A 150 12.88 1.10 -3.91
C ALA A 150 11.62 1.91 -3.54
N ALA A 151 10.71 1.34 -2.73
CA ALA A 151 9.52 2.04 -2.26
C ALA A 151 9.88 3.24 -1.37
N GLU A 152 10.84 3.06 -0.46
CA GLU A 152 11.33 4.12 0.43
C GLU A 152 11.98 5.26 -0.36
N ALA A 153 12.87 4.92 -1.30
CA ALA A 153 13.49 5.90 -2.19
C ALA A 153 12.44 6.65 -3.03
N GLY A 154 11.45 5.93 -3.58
CA GLY A 154 10.34 6.52 -4.33
C GLY A 154 9.50 7.49 -3.50
N ALA A 155 9.18 7.12 -2.25
CA ALA A 155 8.47 8.00 -1.32
C ALA A 155 9.26 9.29 -1.03
N ILE A 156 10.54 9.18 -0.71
CA ILE A 156 11.42 10.34 -0.45
C ILE A 156 11.51 11.24 -1.68
N ALA A 157 11.64 10.63 -2.88
CA ALA A 157 11.75 11.34 -4.15
C ALA A 157 10.51 12.16 -4.52
N THR A 158 9.37 11.97 -3.83
CA THR A 158 8.20 12.84 -4.00
C THR A 158 8.41 14.26 -3.47
N THR A 159 9.35 14.46 -2.53
CA THR A 159 9.56 15.76 -1.86
C THR A 159 9.76 16.93 -2.84
N PRO A 160 10.69 16.88 -3.82
CA PRO A 160 10.89 17.98 -4.77
C PRO A 160 9.80 18.09 -5.85
N LEU A 161 8.86 17.15 -5.95
CA LEU A 161 7.86 17.14 -7.02
C LEU A 161 6.72 18.12 -6.72
N GLN A 162 6.19 18.72 -7.80
CA GLN A 162 4.91 19.40 -7.77
C GLN A 162 3.78 18.36 -7.91
N ALA A 163 2.76 18.45 -7.07
CA ALA A 163 1.61 17.57 -7.14
C ALA A 163 0.73 17.85 -8.37
N HIS A 164 0.39 16.79 -9.09
CA HIS A 164 -0.52 16.84 -10.23
C HIS A 164 -1.84 16.09 -9.99
N LYS A 165 -1.96 15.37 -8.88
CA LYS A 165 -3.15 14.61 -8.47
C LYS A 165 -3.49 14.84 -7.00
N GLY A 166 -4.71 14.43 -6.63
CA GLY A 166 -5.20 14.51 -5.25
C GLY A 166 -5.33 15.94 -4.72
N ARG A 167 -5.56 16.08 -3.41
CA ARG A 167 -5.70 17.38 -2.73
C ARG A 167 -4.45 18.25 -2.84
N ALA A 168 -3.27 17.63 -2.81
CA ALA A 168 -1.99 18.32 -2.94
C ALA A 168 -1.87 19.14 -4.23
N SER A 169 -2.50 18.67 -5.33
CA SER A 169 -2.48 19.40 -6.60
C SER A 169 -3.14 20.78 -6.55
N TYR A 170 -4.06 21.00 -5.60
CA TYR A 170 -4.74 22.29 -5.43
C TYR A 170 -3.81 23.40 -4.96
N LEU A 171 -2.63 23.04 -4.43
CA LEU A 171 -1.64 23.98 -3.91
C LEU A 171 -0.62 24.42 -4.97
N GLY A 172 -0.60 23.78 -6.15
CA GLY A 172 0.39 24.08 -7.20
C GLY A 172 1.82 23.96 -6.68
N GLU A 173 2.67 24.95 -6.97
CA GLU A 173 4.07 24.99 -6.54
C GLU A 173 4.26 24.89 -5.02
N ARG A 174 3.25 25.26 -4.21
CA ARG A 174 3.34 25.14 -2.74
C ARG A 174 3.36 23.69 -2.25
N SER A 175 3.09 22.72 -3.11
CA SER A 175 3.26 21.29 -2.79
C SER A 175 4.73 20.82 -2.84
N ILE A 176 5.61 21.59 -3.47
CA ILE A 176 7.05 21.31 -3.57
C ILE A 176 7.70 21.48 -2.20
N GLY A 177 8.60 20.56 -1.84
CA GLY A 177 9.30 20.56 -0.56
C GLY A 177 8.61 19.74 0.53
N HIS A 178 7.45 19.15 0.25
CA HIS A 178 6.71 18.28 1.16
C HIS A 178 6.65 16.86 0.62
N GLN A 179 6.98 15.85 1.43
CA GLN A 179 6.88 14.44 1.02
C GLN A 179 5.41 14.00 0.96
N ASP A 180 5.04 13.20 -0.04
CA ASP A 180 3.67 12.71 -0.21
C ASP A 180 3.29 11.68 0.87
N PRO A 181 2.16 11.87 1.59
CA PRO A 181 1.70 10.91 2.59
C PRO A 181 1.29 9.56 1.98
N GLY A 182 0.73 9.55 0.76
CA GLY A 182 0.32 8.32 0.06
C GLY A 182 1.51 7.45 -0.38
N ALA A 183 2.57 8.06 -0.88
CA ALA A 183 3.83 7.39 -1.20
C ALA A 183 4.50 6.83 0.06
N THR A 184 4.47 7.59 1.15
CA THR A 184 5.01 7.17 2.44
C THR A 184 4.25 5.98 3.02
N SER A 185 2.92 5.99 3.02
CA SER A 185 2.15 4.84 3.50
C SER A 185 2.29 3.60 2.59
N SER A 186 2.52 3.80 1.29
CA SER A 186 2.80 2.69 0.38
C SER A 186 4.16 2.07 0.61
N SER A 187 5.18 2.86 0.97
CA SER A 187 6.47 2.28 1.37
C SER A 187 6.37 1.45 2.64
N LEU A 188 5.50 1.83 3.60
CA LEU A 188 5.19 1.00 4.77
C LEU A 188 4.52 -0.33 4.41
N LEU A 189 3.54 -0.30 3.49
CA LEU A 189 2.89 -1.51 2.96
C LEU A 189 3.92 -2.46 2.32
N ILE A 190 4.84 -1.94 1.51
CA ILE A 190 5.87 -2.76 0.87
C ILE A 190 6.91 -3.25 1.88
N ALA A 191 7.34 -2.41 2.83
CA ALA A 191 8.28 -2.81 3.87
C ALA A 191 7.77 -4.00 4.71
N ALA A 192 6.45 -4.04 4.95
CA ALA A 192 5.80 -5.12 5.68
C ALA A 192 5.87 -6.49 4.96
N LEU A 193 6.16 -6.55 3.65
CA LEU A 193 6.42 -7.83 2.96
C LEU A 193 7.67 -8.52 3.51
N GLN A 194 8.73 -7.73 3.74
CA GLN A 194 9.97 -8.25 4.30
C GLN A 194 9.73 -8.75 5.73
N GLU A 195 9.06 -7.97 6.58
CA GLU A 195 8.71 -8.38 7.95
C GLU A 195 7.88 -9.68 7.97
N ALA A 196 6.92 -9.83 7.05
CA ALA A 196 6.10 -11.03 6.93
C ALA A 196 6.90 -12.27 6.50
N SER A 197 8.00 -12.09 5.74
CA SER A 197 8.88 -13.18 5.33
C SER A 197 9.79 -13.67 6.48
N GLU A 198 10.15 -12.77 7.39
CA GLU A 198 11.04 -13.06 8.53
C GLU A 198 10.31 -13.83 9.65
N GLY A 199 9.00 -13.63 9.83
CA GLY A 199 8.17 -14.31 10.84
C GLY A 199 7.91 -15.80 10.59
N THR A 200 8.74 -16.48 9.78
CA THR A 200 8.65 -17.91 9.47
C THR A 200 9.69 -18.73 10.27
N GLY A 201 10.42 -18.06 11.18
CA GLY A 201 11.41 -18.65 12.06
C GLY A 201 11.04 -18.48 13.53
N GLU A 202 10.00 -19.19 13.98
CA GLU A 202 9.79 -19.55 15.38
C GLU A 202 9.34 -21.01 15.48
#